data_AF-A0A0J7K7B4-F1
#
_entry.id   AF-A0A0J7K7B4-F1
#
_cell.length_a   1.000
_cell.length_b   1.000
_cell.length_c   1.000
_cell.angle_alpha   90.00
_cell.angle_beta   90.00
_cell.angle_gamma   90.00
#
_symmetry.space_group_name_H-M   'P 1'
#
loop_
_entity.id
_entity.type
_entity.pdbx_description
1 polymer ?
#
loop_
_entity_poly.entity_id
_entity_poly.type
_entity_poly.pdbx_seq_one_letter_code
_entity_poly.pdbx_strand_id
1 'polypeptide(L)'
;MSPMGFAVHRQVYADDIDFDYEYYVADDQERQPTKPVPIWLCVFLVVSYIFGGAYLFSEWEKWPFLDSAYFCFITLTTIGFGDFVPAYKLDAQKGIALCSLYLLFGIALLAMSFNLVQEEVINNVKSVAKRLGIIKETDDEAEAEDYDEYDAEYEDEVYENEPKL
;
A
#
# COMPACT_ATOMS: atom_id res chain seq x y z
N MET A 1 1.85 -59.54 29.57
CA MET A 1 0.78 -59.09 30.49
C MET A 1 0.45 -57.66 30.12
N SER A 2 -0.69 -57.46 29.45
CA SER A 2 -1.36 -56.15 29.31
C SER A 2 -2.76 -56.34 29.97
N PRO A 3 -3.64 -55.33 30.12
CA PRO A 3 -3.55 -53.87 29.93
C PRO A 3 -4.30 -53.09 31.07
N MET A 4 -4.53 -51.78 30.88
CA MET A 4 -5.50 -50.86 31.56
C MET A 4 -4.82 -49.75 32.38
N GLY A 5 -5.12 -48.47 32.20
CA GLY A 5 -6.13 -47.81 31.37
C GLY A 5 -5.70 -46.36 31.12
N PHE A 6 -6.50 -45.47 30.57
CA PHE A 6 -7.90 -45.51 30.15
C PHE A 6 -8.03 -44.33 29.17
N ALA A 7 -8.81 -44.52 28.11
CA ALA A 7 -9.08 -43.49 27.13
C ALA A 7 -9.86 -42.31 27.75
N VAL A 8 -9.43 -41.08 27.46
CA VAL A 8 -10.34 -39.93 27.46
C VAL A 8 -10.29 -39.32 26.07
N HIS A 9 -11.30 -39.69 25.29
CA HIS A 9 -11.72 -38.96 24.11
C HIS A 9 -12.54 -37.75 24.58
N ARG A 10 -12.06 -36.54 24.28
CA ARG A 10 -12.83 -35.28 24.13
C ARG A 10 -11.89 -34.29 23.44
N GLN A 11 -11.73 -34.34 22.13
CA GLN A 11 -12.53 -33.62 21.12
C GLN A 11 -12.85 -32.17 21.51
N VAL A 12 -12.59 -31.28 20.54
CA VAL A 12 -12.89 -29.84 20.47
C VAL A 12 -11.77 -28.90 20.94
N TYR A 13 -10.78 -28.69 20.06
CA TYR A 13 -10.49 -27.35 19.52
C TYR A 13 -9.79 -27.50 18.17
N ALA A 14 -10.53 -28.08 17.22
CA ALA A 14 -10.28 -27.91 15.80
C ALA A 14 -11.40 -26.98 15.35
N ASP A 15 -11.10 -25.69 15.34
CA ASP A 15 -11.72 -24.60 14.57
C ASP A 15 -11.14 -23.29 15.15
N ASP A 16 -10.75 -22.37 14.26
CA ASP A 16 -10.36 -20.97 14.49
C ASP A 16 -8.86 -20.59 14.43
N ILE A 17 -7.91 -21.49 14.12
CA ILE A 17 -6.51 -21.07 13.89
C ILE A 17 -5.98 -21.59 12.55
N ASP A 18 -6.69 -21.29 11.48
CA ASP A 18 -6.17 -21.42 10.10
C ASP A 18 -6.50 -20.18 9.24
N PHE A 19 -7.11 -19.12 9.79
CA PHE A 19 -7.50 -17.95 9.00
C PHE A 19 -6.45 -16.83 8.99
N ASP A 20 -5.68 -16.68 10.07
CA ASP A 20 -4.76 -15.56 10.20
C ASP A 20 -3.35 -15.87 9.68
N TYR A 21 -2.97 -17.14 9.53
CA TYR A 21 -1.63 -17.51 9.03
C TYR A 21 -1.53 -17.41 7.50
N GLU A 22 -2.61 -17.70 6.76
CA GLU A 22 -2.62 -17.64 5.30
C GLU A 22 -2.60 -16.20 4.74
N TYR A 23 -2.79 -15.19 5.60
CA TYR A 23 -2.64 -13.78 5.23
C TYR A 23 -1.17 -13.32 5.19
N TYR A 24 -0.26 -13.96 5.94
CA TYR A 24 1.15 -13.56 5.97
C TYR A 24 2.03 -14.25 4.91
N VAL A 25 1.51 -15.26 4.21
CA VAL A 25 2.28 -16.11 3.27
C VAL A 25 2.07 -15.71 1.80
N ALA A 26 1.52 -14.52 1.54
CA ALA A 26 1.37 -13.98 0.20
C ALA A 26 2.04 -12.60 0.09
N ASP A 27 3.36 -12.60 -0.07
CA ASP A 27 4.09 -12.00 -1.20
C ASP A 27 5.57 -11.88 -0.76
N ASP A 28 6.39 -12.87 -1.08
CA ASP A 28 7.83 -12.65 -1.27
C ASP A 28 7.98 -11.80 -2.55
N GLN A 29 7.56 -10.53 -2.46
CA GLN A 29 7.86 -9.54 -3.47
C GLN A 29 9.35 -9.28 -3.30
N GLU A 30 10.18 -9.75 -4.23
CA GLU A 30 11.51 -9.18 -4.44
C GLU A 30 11.35 -7.65 -4.42
N ARG A 31 11.77 -7.00 -3.31
CA ARG A 31 11.83 -5.54 -3.23
C ARG A 31 12.90 -5.10 -4.21
N GLN A 32 12.51 -4.95 -5.47
CA GLN A 32 13.32 -4.24 -6.44
C GLN A 32 13.65 -2.87 -5.83
N PRO A 33 14.89 -2.39 -5.93
CA PRO A 33 15.30 -1.13 -5.33
C PRO A 33 14.42 -0.01 -5.91
N THR A 34 13.38 0.38 -5.17
CA THR A 34 12.49 1.47 -5.58
C THR A 34 13.34 2.73 -5.55
N LYS A 35 13.58 3.30 -6.73
CA LYS A 35 14.27 4.59 -6.82
C LYS A 35 13.43 5.59 -6.03
N PRO A 36 14.00 6.32 -5.05
CA PRO A 36 13.22 7.23 -4.22
C PRO A 36 12.58 8.28 -5.11
N VAL A 37 11.25 8.22 -5.24
CA VAL A 37 10.49 9.25 -5.96
C VAL A 37 10.40 10.44 -5.01
N PRO A 38 10.91 11.61 -5.39
CA PRO A 38 10.93 12.75 -4.50
C PRO A 38 9.49 13.15 -4.11
N ILE A 39 9.22 13.28 -2.81
CA ILE A 39 7.88 13.63 -2.27
C ILE A 39 7.29 14.86 -2.98
N TRP A 40 8.15 15.82 -3.33
CA TRP A 40 7.71 17.04 -4.02
C TRP A 40 7.00 16.75 -5.34
N LEU A 41 7.39 15.70 -6.07
CA LEU A 41 6.69 15.26 -7.27
C LEU A 41 5.30 14.71 -6.94
N CYS A 42 5.14 13.91 -5.88
CA CYS A 42 3.83 13.40 -5.45
C CYS A 42 2.90 14.56 -5.07
N VAL A 43 3.39 15.52 -4.30
CA VAL A 43 2.62 16.71 -3.92
C VAL A 43 2.24 17.52 -5.16
N PHE A 44 3.19 17.77 -6.06
CA PHE A 44 2.93 18.49 -7.31
C PHE A 44 1.89 17.77 -8.17
N LEU A 45 1.96 16.44 -8.25
CA LEU A 45 1.04 15.61 -9.00
C LEU A 45 -0.38 15.74 -8.42
N VAL A 46 -0.56 15.54 -7.11
CA VAL A 46 -1.88 15.69 -6.45
C VAL A 46 -2.43 17.10 -6.62
N VAL A 47 -1.59 18.10 -6.44
CA VAL A 47 -1.98 19.51 -6.60
C VAL A 47 -2.42 19.78 -8.04
N SER A 48 -1.61 19.42 -9.04
CA SER A 48 -1.96 19.61 -10.46
C SER A 48 -3.25 18.88 -10.85
N TYR A 49 -3.50 17.71 -10.25
CA TYR A 49 -4.72 16.94 -10.44
C TYR A 49 -5.96 17.65 -9.88
N ILE A 50 -5.87 18.28 -8.70
CA ILE A 50 -6.93 19.12 -8.13
C ILE A 50 -7.19 20.33 -9.03
N PHE A 51 -6.13 21.03 -9.48
CA PHE A 51 -6.27 22.18 -10.38
C PHE A 51 -6.92 21.80 -11.72
N GLY A 52 -6.55 20.65 -12.29
CA GLY A 52 -7.16 20.12 -13.52
C GLY A 52 -8.64 19.78 -13.35
N GLY A 53 -9.00 19.14 -12.23
CA GLY A 53 -10.39 18.88 -11.87
C GLY A 53 -11.19 20.18 -11.69
N ALA A 54 -10.62 21.16 -10.97
CA ALA A 54 -11.25 22.45 -10.72
C ALA A 54 -11.58 23.19 -12.02
N TYR A 55 -10.65 23.18 -12.98
CA TYR A 55 -10.89 23.77 -14.31
C TYR A 55 -12.02 23.05 -15.05
N LEU A 56 -12.02 21.70 -15.04
CA LEU A 56 -13.05 20.90 -15.71
C LEU A 56 -14.44 21.14 -15.12
N PHE A 57 -14.58 21.15 -13.79
CA PHE A 57 -15.86 21.39 -13.13
C PHE A 57 -16.30 22.86 -13.20
N SER A 58 -15.36 23.81 -13.19
CA SER A 58 -15.69 25.23 -13.34
C SER A 58 -16.30 25.53 -14.71
N GLU A 59 -15.77 24.94 -15.79
CA GLU A 59 -16.33 25.12 -17.13
C GLU A 59 -17.69 24.40 -17.30
N TRP A 60 -17.81 23.19 -16.74
CA TRP A 60 -18.99 22.34 -16.94
C TRP A 60 -20.20 22.76 -16.10
N GLU A 61 -19.98 22.97 -14.80
CA GLU A 61 -21.04 23.34 -13.84
C GLU A 61 -21.18 24.87 -13.68
N LYS A 62 -20.30 25.65 -14.32
CA LYS A 62 -20.23 27.12 -14.22
C LYS A 62 -20.09 27.63 -12.79
N TRP A 63 -19.40 26.86 -11.95
CA TRP A 63 -19.04 27.29 -10.62
C TRP A 63 -17.79 28.19 -10.66
N PRO A 64 -17.66 29.11 -9.69
CA PRO A 64 -16.41 29.83 -9.48
C PRO A 64 -15.24 28.85 -9.33
N PHE A 65 -14.08 29.19 -9.89
CA PHE A 65 -12.90 28.33 -9.86
C PHE A 65 -12.52 27.86 -8.44
N LEU A 66 -12.64 28.75 -7.45
CA LEU A 66 -12.37 28.41 -6.05
C LEU A 66 -13.36 27.40 -5.48
N ASP A 67 -14.64 27.49 -5.84
CA ASP A 67 -15.68 26.55 -5.38
C ASP A 67 -15.46 25.18 -6.04
N SER A 68 -15.08 25.14 -7.32
CA SER A 68 -14.70 23.92 -8.01
C SER A 68 -13.45 23.28 -7.42
N ALA A 69 -12.44 24.08 -7.07
CA ALA A 69 -11.22 23.58 -6.42
C ALA A 69 -11.50 23.04 -5.01
N TYR A 70 -12.36 23.72 -4.26
CA TYR A 70 -12.85 23.25 -2.97
C TYR A 70 -13.57 21.91 -3.10
N PHE A 71 -14.51 21.79 -4.04
CA PHE A 71 -15.18 20.52 -4.36
C PHE A 71 -14.18 19.41 -4.69
N CYS A 72 -13.23 19.64 -5.60
CA CYS A 72 -12.21 18.66 -5.94
C CYS A 72 -11.40 18.22 -4.72
N PHE A 73 -10.97 19.15 -3.88
CA PHE A 73 -10.18 18.86 -2.69
C PHE A 73 -10.95 18.04 -1.65
N ILE A 74 -12.16 18.46 -1.25
CA ILE A 74 -12.97 17.76 -0.24
C ILE A 74 -13.42 16.37 -0.70
N THR A 75 -13.65 16.22 -2.00
CA THR A 75 -14.04 14.94 -2.61
C THR A 75 -12.85 13.98 -2.68
N LEU A 76 -11.66 14.46 -3.05
CA LEU A 76 -10.44 13.63 -3.07
C LEU A 76 -9.93 13.27 -1.68
N THR A 77 -9.98 14.21 -0.73
CA THR A 77 -9.62 13.95 0.67
C THR A 77 -10.65 13.11 1.43
N THR A 78 -11.70 12.65 0.73
CA THR A 78 -12.81 11.85 1.27
C THR A 78 -13.54 12.49 2.45
N ILE A 79 -13.36 13.80 2.67
CA ILE A 79 -14.13 14.58 3.65
C ILE A 79 -15.59 14.63 3.23
N GLY A 80 -15.85 14.95 1.96
CA GLY A 80 -17.14 14.75 1.30
C GLY A 80 -18.35 15.42 1.96
N PHE A 81 -18.28 16.73 2.28
CA PHE A 81 -19.40 17.46 2.90
C PHE A 81 -20.72 17.39 2.10
N GLY A 82 -20.63 17.28 0.77
CA GLY A 82 -21.80 17.14 -0.11
C GLY A 82 -22.59 18.43 -0.34
N ASP A 83 -22.00 19.58 -0.02
CA ASP A 83 -22.52 20.93 -0.29
C ASP A 83 -22.46 21.30 -1.77
N PHE A 84 -21.44 20.81 -2.48
CA PHE A 84 -21.31 20.90 -3.94
C PHE A 84 -21.38 19.50 -4.56
N VAL A 85 -22.29 19.30 -5.51
CA VAL A 85 -22.44 18.03 -6.25
C VAL A 85 -22.72 18.32 -7.73
N PRO A 86 -21.92 17.77 -8.66
CA PRO A 86 -22.16 17.91 -10.09
C PRO A 86 -23.42 17.13 -10.48
N ALA A 87 -24.37 17.78 -11.16
CA ALA A 87 -25.65 17.26 -11.69
C ALA A 87 -26.81 18.29 -11.66
N TYR A 88 -26.60 19.50 -11.12
CA TYR A 88 -27.73 20.36 -10.76
C TYR A 88 -28.35 21.12 -11.94
N LYS A 89 -27.61 21.35 -13.05
CA LYS A 89 -28.05 22.34 -14.07
C LYS A 89 -27.91 21.95 -15.54
N LEU A 90 -26.98 21.07 -15.93
CA LEU A 90 -26.72 20.74 -17.34
C LEU A 90 -26.42 19.23 -17.46
N ASP A 91 -27.19 18.49 -18.28
CA ASP A 91 -27.00 17.06 -18.56
C ASP A 91 -26.48 16.24 -17.36
N ALA A 92 -27.35 16.04 -16.35
CA ALA A 92 -26.99 15.36 -15.10
C ALA A 92 -26.24 14.04 -15.31
N GLN A 93 -26.57 13.29 -16.37
CA GLN A 93 -25.88 12.05 -16.72
C GLN A 93 -24.40 12.24 -17.09
N LYS A 94 -24.05 13.32 -17.79
CA LYS A 94 -22.65 13.61 -18.16
C LYS A 94 -21.85 14.12 -16.96
N GLY A 95 -22.44 14.98 -16.14
CA GLY A 95 -21.79 15.49 -14.91
C GLY A 95 -21.45 14.36 -13.94
N ILE A 96 -22.38 13.42 -13.73
CA ILE A 96 -22.15 12.25 -12.88
C ILE A 96 -21.09 11.32 -13.49
N ALA A 97 -21.11 11.09 -14.81
CA ALA A 97 -20.09 10.27 -15.48
C ALA A 97 -18.68 10.87 -15.35
N LEU A 98 -18.53 12.17 -15.52
CA LEU A 98 -17.25 12.87 -15.34
C LEU A 98 -16.79 12.87 -13.90
N CYS A 99 -17.71 13.09 -12.96
CA CYS A 99 -17.45 13.00 -11.53
C CYS A 99 -16.94 11.61 -11.14
N SER A 100 -17.60 10.56 -11.64
CA SER A 100 -17.20 9.18 -11.43
C SER A 100 -15.81 8.88 -12.01
N LEU A 101 -15.54 9.28 -13.26
CA LEU A 101 -14.23 9.10 -13.89
C LEU A 101 -13.14 9.85 -13.12
N TYR A 102 -13.40 11.10 -12.75
CA TYR A 102 -12.50 11.89 -11.92
C TYR A 102 -12.22 11.17 -10.60
N LEU A 103 -13.25 10.76 -9.86
CA LEU A 103 -13.05 10.03 -8.61
C LEU A 103 -12.24 8.74 -8.77
N LEU A 104 -12.51 7.94 -9.81
CA LEU A 104 -11.80 6.70 -10.09
C LEU A 104 -10.29 6.95 -10.30
N PHE A 105 -9.93 7.92 -11.13
CA PHE A 105 -8.52 8.27 -11.32
C PHE A 105 -7.92 8.90 -10.06
N GLY A 106 -8.70 9.71 -9.34
CA GLY A 106 -8.29 10.41 -8.13
C GLY A 106 -7.90 9.45 -7.01
N ILE A 107 -8.72 8.43 -6.74
CA ILE A 107 -8.42 7.43 -5.70
C ILE A 107 -7.19 6.58 -6.06
N ALA A 108 -7.00 6.23 -7.34
CA ALA A 108 -5.82 5.48 -7.79
C ALA A 108 -4.54 6.29 -7.62
N LEU A 109 -4.59 7.56 -8.00
CA LEU A 109 -3.49 8.52 -7.85
C LEU A 109 -3.16 8.77 -6.38
N LEU A 110 -4.17 8.93 -5.52
CA LEU A 110 -3.99 9.07 -4.08
C LEU A 110 -3.38 7.83 -3.46
N ALA A 111 -3.83 6.63 -3.83
CA ALA A 111 -3.26 5.37 -3.34
C ALA A 111 -1.78 5.25 -3.72
N MET A 112 -1.43 5.51 -4.98
CA MET A 112 -0.02 5.53 -5.42
C MET A 112 0.80 6.58 -4.66
N SER A 113 0.26 7.79 -4.51
CA SER A 113 0.96 8.87 -3.80
C SER A 113 1.14 8.56 -2.32
N PHE A 114 0.16 7.90 -1.69
CA PHE A 114 0.22 7.49 -0.30
C PHE A 114 1.33 6.45 -0.07
N ASN A 115 1.45 5.47 -0.96
CA ASN A 115 2.53 4.48 -0.89
C ASN A 115 3.91 5.14 -0.97
N LEU A 116 4.11 6.08 -1.93
CA LEU A 116 5.38 6.80 -2.07
C LEU A 116 5.70 7.68 -0.86
N VAL A 117 4.70 8.36 -0.29
CA VAL A 117 4.89 9.17 0.92
C VAL A 117 5.19 8.28 2.12
N GLN A 118 4.54 7.11 2.24
CA GLN A 118 4.80 6.15 3.30
C GLN A 118 6.24 5.65 3.27
N GLU A 119 6.74 5.24 2.10
CA GLU A 119 8.13 4.80 1.92
C GLU A 119 9.13 5.86 2.39
N GLU A 120 8.94 7.13 1.97
CA GLU A 120 9.85 8.19 2.39
C GLU A 120 9.71 8.51 3.90
N VAL A 121 8.50 8.56 4.44
CA VAL A 121 8.29 8.83 5.87
C VAL A 121 9.03 7.78 6.71
N ILE A 122 8.97 6.51 6.32
CA ILE A 122 9.71 5.44 6.97
C ILE A 122 11.22 5.69 6.88
N ASN A 123 11.74 6.05 5.70
CA ASN A 123 13.17 6.35 5.51
C ASN A 123 13.64 7.55 6.35
N ASN A 124 12.81 8.59 6.45
CA ASN A 124 13.06 9.77 7.27
C ASN A 124 13.03 9.43 8.76
N VAL A 125 12.05 8.63 9.21
CA VAL A 125 11.96 8.18 10.61
C VAL A 125 13.17 7.30 10.97
N LYS A 126 13.57 6.36 10.12
CA LYS A 126 14.78 5.54 10.32
C LYS A 126 16.04 6.43 10.43
N SER A 127 16.18 7.40 9.55
CA SER A 127 17.31 8.35 9.56
C SER A 127 17.35 9.20 10.83
N VAL A 128 16.18 9.65 11.32
CA VAL A 128 16.07 10.39 12.58
C VAL A 128 16.35 9.49 13.78
N ALA A 129 15.83 8.27 13.80
CA ALA A 129 16.06 7.32 14.88
C ALA A 129 17.54 6.88 15.00
N LYS A 130 18.24 6.71 13.86
CA LYS A 130 19.71 6.49 13.83
C LYS A 130 20.47 7.68 14.40
N ARG A 131 20.06 8.91 14.05
CA ARG A 131 20.65 10.15 14.60
C ARG A 131 20.40 10.32 16.10
N LEU A 132 19.28 9.79 16.60
CA LEU A 132 18.92 9.81 18.02
C LEU A 132 19.53 8.65 18.81
N GLY A 133 20.20 7.68 18.15
CA GLY A 133 20.86 6.55 18.82
C GLY A 133 19.91 5.53 19.46
N ILE A 134 18.65 5.48 19.01
CA ILE A 134 17.62 4.58 19.58
C ILE A 134 17.72 3.17 18.97
N ILE A 135 18.32 3.03 17.78
CA ILE A 135 18.46 1.75 17.06
C ILE A 135 19.95 1.36 17.00
N LYS A 136 20.28 0.17 17.50
CA LYS A 136 21.59 -0.47 17.34
C LYS A 136 21.50 -1.34 16.08
N GLU A 137 22.38 -1.14 15.10
CA GLU A 137 22.49 -2.00 13.92
C GLU A 137 22.99 -3.38 14.39
N THR A 138 22.10 -4.30 14.70
CA THR A 138 22.48 -5.66 15.12
C THR A 138 21.68 -6.75 14.42
N ASP A 139 20.58 -6.44 13.74
CA ASP A 139 19.72 -7.50 13.19
C ASP A 139 19.69 -7.53 11.63
N ASP A 140 19.99 -6.43 10.93
CA ASP A 140 19.94 -6.41 9.45
C ASP A 140 21.21 -7.04 8.79
N GLU A 141 22.38 -6.96 9.43
CA GLU A 141 23.62 -7.60 8.92
C GLU A 141 23.70 -9.08 9.33
N ALA A 142 23.11 -9.46 10.46
CA ALA A 142 23.13 -10.84 10.95
C ALA A 142 22.12 -11.74 10.22
N GLU A 143 20.94 -11.21 9.82
CA GLU A 143 20.02 -11.98 8.97
C GLU A 143 20.48 -12.06 7.51
N ALA A 144 21.14 -11.03 6.98
CA ALA A 144 21.65 -11.08 5.61
C ALA A 144 22.80 -12.10 5.44
N GLU A 145 23.70 -12.21 6.42
CA GLU A 145 24.77 -13.23 6.37
C GLU A 145 24.23 -14.67 6.57
N ASP A 146 23.18 -14.87 7.38
CA ASP A 146 22.57 -16.20 7.59
C ASP A 146 21.85 -16.70 6.32
N TYR A 147 21.19 -15.80 5.58
CA TYR A 147 20.54 -16.15 4.30
C TYR A 147 21.56 -16.45 3.18
N ASP A 148 22.62 -15.64 3.05
CA ASP A 148 23.66 -15.85 2.03
C ASP A 148 24.45 -17.15 2.30
N GLU A 149 24.72 -17.49 3.56
CA GLU A 149 25.39 -18.75 3.94
C GLU A 149 24.50 -19.98 3.72
N TYR A 150 23.19 -19.88 3.99
CA TYR A 150 22.23 -20.95 3.75
C TYR A 150 21.99 -21.23 2.26
N ASP A 151 21.92 -20.19 1.42
CA ASP A 151 21.74 -20.33 -0.03
C ASP A 151 22.99 -20.91 -0.70
N ALA A 152 24.18 -20.51 -0.24
CA ALA A 152 25.45 -21.09 -0.70
C ALA A 152 25.60 -22.57 -0.34
N GLU A 153 25.20 -22.99 0.87
CA GLU A 153 25.22 -24.40 1.28
C GLU A 153 24.22 -25.24 0.46
N TYR A 154 23.07 -24.66 0.08
CA TYR A 154 22.07 -25.33 -0.76
C TYR A 154 22.51 -25.48 -2.22
N GLU A 155 23.13 -24.46 -2.83
CA GLU A 155 23.66 -24.58 -4.20
C GLU A 155 24.73 -25.66 -4.31
N ASP A 156 25.67 -25.73 -3.35
CA ASP A 156 26.75 -26.74 -3.36
C ASP A 156 26.18 -28.18 -3.23
N GLU A 157 25.14 -28.41 -2.44
CA GLU A 157 24.49 -29.73 -2.34
C GLU A 157 23.78 -30.17 -3.64
N VAL A 158 23.26 -29.22 -4.43
CA VAL A 158 22.54 -29.54 -5.68
C VAL A 158 23.49 -29.94 -6.80
N TYR A 159 24.63 -29.25 -6.94
CA TYR A 159 25.62 -29.56 -8.00
C TYR A 159 26.44 -30.82 -7.73
N GLU A 160 26.65 -31.18 -6.46
CA GLU A 160 27.33 -32.44 -6.11
C GLU A 160 26.45 -33.67 -6.43
N ASN A 161 25.12 -33.51 -6.44
CA ASN A 161 24.16 -34.61 -6.64
C ASN A 161 23.60 -34.72 -8.07
N GLU A 162 24.03 -33.89 -9.03
CA GLU A 162 23.64 -34.06 -10.43
C GLU A 162 24.31 -35.31 -11.06
N PRO A 163 23.55 -36.31 -11.54
CA PRO A 163 24.12 -37.44 -12.24
C PRO A 163 24.66 -36.99 -13.61
N LYS A 164 25.97 -37.15 -13.83
CA LYS A 164 26.61 -36.91 -15.12
C LYS A 164 25.97 -37.79 -16.21
N LEU A 165 25.16 -37.17 -17.08
CA LEU A 165 24.63 -37.76 -18.31
C LEU A 165 25.72 -37.85 -19.39
#